data_AF-A0A1H3HC82-F1
#
_entry.id   AF-A0A1H3HC82-F1
#
_cell.length_a   1.000
_cell.length_b   1.000
_cell.length_c   1.000
_cell.angle_alpha   90.00
_cell.angle_beta   90.00
_cell.angle_gamma   90.00
#
_symmetry.space_group_name_H-M   'P 1'
#
loop_
_entity.id
_entity.type
_entity.pdbx_description
1 polymer ?
#
loop_
_entity_poly.entity_id
_entity_poly.type
_entity_poly.pdbx_seq_one_letter_code
_entity_poly.pdbx_strand_id
1 'polypeptide(L)'
;MRLKLAVLLSALSATFGLTSAVAAPAAPSAPAASPVFCSGTSCDGRDATEMGCVADAIPLTGFVVKDDHVTQQPKGDLNYSPACRAVWGEYNTVNADDIHHVVLFVQPEYGGVERSVAKVVTGAGHWETKMAAWNNSVKFCATHSGYDPDATDTGYGGLNVCTRWR
;
A
#
# COMPACT_ATOMS: atom_id res chain seq x y z
N MET A 1 -29.02 80.00 32.43
CA MET A 1 -30.26 79.46 31.84
C MET A 1 -30.06 77.97 31.64
N ARG A 2 -30.81 77.15 32.40
CA ARG A 2 -31.14 75.71 32.27
C ARG A 2 -30.19 74.79 31.45
N LEU A 3 -29.71 73.70 32.05
CA LEU A 3 -30.24 72.34 31.78
C LEU A 3 -29.66 71.30 32.78
N LYS A 4 -30.57 70.56 33.42
CA LYS A 4 -30.30 69.31 34.16
C LYS A 4 -30.23 68.17 33.15
N LEU A 5 -29.39 67.15 33.37
CA LEU A 5 -29.68 65.80 32.86
C LEU A 5 -29.07 64.74 33.77
N ALA A 6 -29.96 63.93 34.34
CA ALA A 6 -29.69 62.72 35.10
C ALA A 6 -29.72 61.52 34.15
N VAL A 7 -28.81 60.55 34.31
CA VAL A 7 -28.91 59.24 33.64
C VAL A 7 -28.47 58.13 34.60
N LEU A 8 -29.50 57.52 35.19
CA LEU A 8 -29.77 56.08 35.41
C LEU A 8 -28.58 55.11 35.63
N LEU A 9 -28.46 54.61 36.87
CA LEU A 9 -27.72 53.39 37.22
C LEU A 9 -28.50 52.15 36.75
N SER A 10 -27.88 51.30 35.93
CA SER A 10 -28.42 50.01 35.50
C SER A 10 -28.03 48.89 36.47
N ALA A 11 -29.01 48.13 36.95
CA ALA A 11 -28.83 46.97 37.80
C ALA A 11 -28.30 45.75 37.01
N LEU A 12 -27.21 45.14 37.48
CA LEU A 12 -26.68 43.89 36.96
C LEU A 12 -27.39 42.71 37.65
N SER A 13 -28.24 41.99 36.90
CA SER A 13 -28.82 40.72 37.33
C SER A 13 -27.91 39.58 36.90
N ALA A 14 -27.32 38.85 37.86
CA ALA A 14 -26.52 37.65 37.61
C ALA A 14 -27.41 36.40 37.61
N THR A 15 -27.59 35.78 36.45
CA THR A 15 -28.25 34.48 36.30
C THR A 15 -27.21 33.36 36.27
N PHE A 16 -27.19 32.54 37.32
CA PHE A 16 -26.43 31.29 37.37
C PHE A 16 -27.17 30.21 36.57
N GLY A 17 -26.63 29.85 35.40
CA GLY A 17 -27.08 28.69 34.62
C GLY A 17 -26.35 27.43 35.04
N LEU A 18 -27.07 26.46 35.63
CA LEU A 18 -26.59 25.09 35.77
C LEU A 18 -26.66 24.40 34.40
N THR A 19 -25.51 24.17 33.76
CA THR A 19 -25.41 23.32 32.58
C THR A 19 -25.19 21.87 33.00
N SER A 20 -26.24 21.05 32.89
CA SER A 20 -26.15 19.60 32.98
C SER A 20 -25.31 19.06 31.82
N ALA A 21 -24.07 18.64 32.09
CA ALA A 21 -23.23 17.95 31.13
C ALA A 21 -23.77 16.53 30.90
N VAL A 22 -24.49 16.33 29.79
CA VAL A 22 -24.83 15.01 29.27
C VAL A 22 -23.54 14.33 28.82
N ALA A 23 -23.15 13.26 29.49
CA ALA A 23 -22.02 12.43 29.10
C ALA A 23 -22.32 11.78 27.74
N ALA A 24 -21.54 12.16 26.72
CA ALA A 24 -21.64 11.55 25.40
C ALA A 24 -21.24 10.06 25.46
N PRO A 25 -21.95 9.17 24.77
CA PRO A 25 -21.60 7.75 24.72
C PRO A 25 -20.18 7.59 24.13
N ALA A 26 -19.34 6.83 24.83
CA ALA A 26 -17.98 6.52 24.39
C ALA A 26 -18.04 5.80 23.03
N ALA A 27 -17.40 6.39 22.02
CA ALA A 27 -17.26 5.76 20.71
C ALA A 27 -16.48 4.45 20.85
N PRO A 28 -16.86 3.39 20.10
CA PRO A 28 -16.09 2.15 20.10
C PRO A 28 -14.65 2.43 19.66
N SER A 29 -13.70 1.96 20.47
CA SER A 29 -12.27 2.03 20.16
C SER A 29 -12.03 1.32 18.83
N ALA A 30 -11.48 2.05 17.85
CA ALA A 30 -11.03 1.41 16.61
C ALA A 30 -10.01 0.31 16.95
N PRO A 31 -10.00 -0.82 16.21
CA PRO A 31 -8.98 -1.84 16.37
C PRO A 31 -7.59 -1.20 16.32
N ALA A 32 -6.73 -1.56 17.26
CA ALA A 32 -5.35 -1.09 17.24
C ALA A 32 -4.70 -1.54 15.92
N ALA A 33 -4.12 -0.59 15.18
CA ALA A 33 -3.38 -0.90 13.97
C ALA A 33 -2.25 -1.88 14.30
N SER A 34 -2.02 -2.85 13.41
CA SER A 34 -0.88 -3.77 13.54
C SER A 34 0.41 -2.96 13.67
N PRO A 35 1.31 -3.34 14.59
CA PRO A 35 2.59 -2.66 14.73
C PRO A 35 3.40 -2.79 13.44
N VAL A 36 3.98 -1.66 13.01
CA VAL A 36 4.91 -1.59 11.89
C VAL A 36 6.34 -1.71 12.41
N PHE A 37 7.12 -2.62 11.82
CA PHE A 37 8.45 -2.98 12.32
C PHE A 37 9.61 -2.45 11.45
N CYS A 38 9.32 -1.82 10.32
CA CYS A 38 10.32 -1.20 9.45
C CYS A 38 9.77 0.07 8.77
N SER A 39 10.66 0.93 8.29
CA SER A 39 10.29 2.07 7.44
C SER A 39 11.39 2.41 6.43
N GLY A 40 10.99 2.69 5.18
CA GLY A 40 11.88 3.04 4.07
C GLY A 40 12.90 1.94 3.79
N THR A 41 14.18 2.31 3.72
CA THR A 41 15.29 1.38 3.42
C THR A 41 15.46 0.27 4.45
N SER A 42 14.99 0.46 5.69
CA SER A 42 15.03 -0.63 6.69
C SER A 42 14.08 -1.79 6.37
N CYS A 43 13.13 -1.59 5.45
CA CYS A 43 12.24 -2.63 4.93
C CYS A 43 12.84 -3.44 3.78
N ASP A 44 13.95 -3.01 3.18
CA ASP A 44 14.54 -3.70 2.02
C ASP A 44 14.82 -5.18 2.34
N GLY A 45 14.30 -6.07 1.51
CA GLY A 45 14.51 -7.51 1.65
C GLY A 45 13.66 -8.21 2.73
N ARG A 46 12.74 -7.50 3.40
CA ARG A 46 11.81 -8.06 4.40
C ARG A 46 10.43 -8.34 3.80
N ASP A 47 9.66 -9.24 4.41
CA ASP A 47 8.28 -9.53 3.99
C ASP A 47 7.30 -8.47 4.49
N ALA A 48 6.36 -8.06 3.64
CA ALA A 48 5.39 -7.01 3.99
C ALA A 48 4.46 -7.48 5.12
N THR A 49 3.99 -8.72 5.04
CA THR A 49 3.15 -9.33 6.08
C THR A 49 3.87 -9.39 7.44
N GLU A 50 5.11 -9.86 7.48
CA GLU A 50 5.87 -9.96 8.74
C GLU A 50 6.15 -8.59 9.38
N MET A 51 6.33 -7.56 8.55
CA MET A 51 6.63 -6.21 9.02
C MET A 51 5.38 -5.37 9.34
N GLY A 52 4.18 -5.92 9.14
CA GLY A 52 2.92 -5.24 9.40
C GLY A 52 2.51 -4.22 8.31
N CYS A 53 3.18 -4.22 7.15
CA CYS A 53 2.98 -3.25 6.08
C CYS A 53 1.72 -3.49 5.25
N VAL A 54 1.11 -4.68 5.36
CA VAL A 54 -0.11 -5.03 4.61
C VAL A 54 -1.37 -4.32 5.11
N ALA A 55 -1.36 -3.83 6.36
CA ALA A 55 -2.55 -3.25 7.00
C ALA A 55 -3.02 -1.95 6.36
N ASP A 56 -2.11 -1.17 5.77
CA ASP A 56 -2.37 0.09 5.09
C ASP A 56 -1.93 0.06 3.61
N ALA A 57 -1.80 -1.15 3.04
CA ALA A 57 -1.39 -1.34 1.66
C ALA A 57 -2.36 -0.70 0.67
N ILE A 58 -1.79 0.01 -0.31
CA ILE A 58 -2.50 0.64 -1.42
C ILE A 58 -1.99 0.03 -2.72
N PRO A 59 -2.87 -0.57 -3.56
CA PRO A 59 -2.47 -1.04 -4.87
C PRO A 59 -2.21 0.17 -5.79
N LEU A 60 -0.98 0.27 -6.29
CA LEU A 60 -0.57 1.34 -7.20
C LEU A 60 -0.95 1.04 -8.64
N THR A 61 -0.70 -0.20 -9.07
CA THR A 61 -0.92 -0.69 -10.42
C THR A 61 -0.82 -2.21 -10.41
N GLY A 62 -1.28 -2.88 -11.48
CA GLY A 62 -1.22 -4.33 -11.56
C GLY A 62 -1.30 -4.82 -12.99
N PHE A 63 -1.28 -6.13 -13.14
CA PHE A 63 -1.40 -6.83 -14.41
C PHE A 63 -2.21 -8.12 -14.25
N VAL A 64 -2.63 -8.66 -15.38
CA VAL A 64 -3.22 -9.99 -15.50
C VAL A 64 -2.33 -10.78 -16.45
N VAL A 65 -1.89 -11.96 -16.01
CA VAL A 65 -1.20 -12.92 -16.87
C VAL A 65 -2.25 -13.55 -17.77
N LYS A 66 -2.01 -13.63 -19.09
CA LYS A 66 -2.93 -14.29 -20.01
C LYS A 66 -2.46 -15.71 -20.28
N ASP A 67 -3.25 -16.67 -19.81
CA ASP A 67 -3.08 -18.09 -20.00
C ASP A 67 -4.42 -18.70 -20.45
N ASP A 68 -4.50 -19.11 -21.72
CA ASP A 68 -5.71 -19.69 -22.31
C ASP A 68 -6.08 -21.07 -21.73
N HIS A 69 -5.20 -21.66 -20.90
CA HIS A 69 -5.42 -22.96 -20.27
C HIS A 69 -6.10 -22.86 -18.89
N VAL A 70 -6.30 -21.66 -18.35
CA VAL A 70 -6.93 -21.46 -17.04
C VAL A 70 -8.21 -20.65 -17.13
N THR A 71 -9.19 -20.98 -16.29
CA THR A 71 -10.47 -20.27 -16.23
C THR A 71 -10.38 -18.95 -15.48
N GLN A 72 -9.48 -18.85 -14.50
CA GLN A 72 -9.21 -17.65 -13.74
C GLN A 72 -7.74 -17.27 -13.90
N GLN A 73 -7.54 -16.11 -14.52
CA GLN A 73 -6.23 -15.60 -14.86
C GLN A 73 -5.45 -15.16 -13.60
N PRO A 74 -4.16 -15.51 -13.48
CA PRO A 74 -3.32 -14.99 -12.42
C PRO A 74 -3.22 -13.47 -12.48
N LYS A 75 -3.14 -12.83 -11.31
CA LYS A 75 -3.09 -11.37 -11.19
C LYS A 75 -1.90 -10.95 -10.33
N GLY A 76 -1.17 -9.94 -10.81
CA GLY A 76 -0.14 -9.27 -10.03
C GLY A 76 -0.55 -7.84 -9.68
N ASP A 77 -0.30 -7.41 -8.45
CA ASP A 77 -0.49 -6.03 -7.98
C ASP A 77 0.82 -5.52 -7.35
N LEU A 78 1.22 -4.31 -7.69
CA LEU A 78 2.29 -3.58 -7.01
C LEU A 78 1.65 -2.76 -5.89
N ASN A 79 2.00 -3.06 -4.65
CA ASN A 79 1.45 -2.43 -3.47
C ASN A 79 2.45 -1.46 -2.83
N TYR A 80 1.91 -0.44 -2.16
CA TYR A 80 2.65 0.54 -1.37
C TYR A 80 2.02 0.69 0.02
N SER A 81 2.85 0.73 1.06
CA SER A 81 2.41 1.08 2.41
C SER A 81 2.92 2.47 2.78
N PRO A 82 2.03 3.45 3.06
CA PRO A 82 2.41 4.74 3.60
C PRO A 82 3.17 4.65 4.94
N ALA A 83 2.77 3.76 5.84
CA ALA A 83 3.42 3.60 7.15
C ALA A 83 4.83 3.01 7.02
N CYS A 84 5.00 2.00 6.17
CA CYS A 84 6.31 1.40 5.93
C CYS A 84 7.16 2.15 4.91
N ARG A 85 6.58 3.08 4.13
CA ARG A 85 7.26 3.79 3.03
C ARG A 85 7.99 2.84 2.08
N ALA A 86 7.36 1.70 1.81
CA ALA A 86 7.93 0.58 1.06
C ALA A 86 6.90 -0.02 0.11
N VAL A 87 7.41 -0.73 -0.89
CA VAL A 87 6.63 -1.39 -1.95
C VAL A 87 6.99 -2.86 -2.09
N TRP A 88 6.04 -3.65 -2.55
CA TRP A 88 6.22 -5.06 -2.89
C TRP A 88 5.25 -5.46 -4.00
N GLY A 89 5.56 -6.54 -4.69
CA GLY A 89 4.63 -7.19 -5.61
C GLY A 89 3.85 -8.29 -4.89
N GLU A 90 2.54 -8.33 -5.11
CA GLU A 90 1.67 -9.45 -4.75
C GLU A 90 1.20 -10.17 -6.01
N TYR A 91 1.20 -11.49 -5.98
CA TYR A 91 0.75 -12.34 -7.06
C TYR A 91 -0.26 -13.35 -6.53
N ASN A 92 -1.39 -13.42 -7.20
CA ASN A 92 -2.51 -14.28 -6.84
C ASN A 92 -2.82 -15.21 -8.01
N THR A 93 -2.88 -16.50 -7.72
CA THR A 93 -3.25 -17.52 -8.69
C THR A 93 -4.08 -18.61 -8.02
N VAL A 94 -5.05 -19.13 -8.76
CA VAL A 94 -5.83 -20.32 -8.35
C VAL A 94 -5.41 -21.56 -9.12
N ASN A 95 -4.47 -21.44 -10.06
CA ASN A 95 -3.95 -22.55 -10.82
C ASN A 95 -2.95 -23.33 -9.96
N ALA A 96 -3.23 -24.61 -9.70
CA ALA A 96 -2.36 -25.48 -8.92
C ALA A 96 -1.04 -25.81 -9.63
N ASP A 97 -1.02 -25.70 -10.96
CA ASP A 97 0.15 -25.97 -11.81
C ASP A 97 0.89 -24.67 -12.19
N ASP A 98 0.57 -23.57 -11.52
CA ASP A 98 1.20 -22.28 -11.79
C ASP A 98 2.69 -22.30 -11.45
N ILE A 99 3.53 -22.03 -12.44
CA ILE A 99 4.96 -21.81 -12.25
C ILE A 99 5.29 -20.48 -12.90
N HIS A 100 5.42 -19.44 -12.08
CA HIS A 100 5.91 -18.13 -12.49
C HIS A 100 7.04 -17.67 -11.57
N HIS A 101 7.99 -16.95 -12.14
CA HIS A 101 8.92 -16.13 -11.38
C HIS A 101 8.32 -14.74 -11.29
N VAL A 102 8.00 -14.31 -10.08
CA VAL A 102 7.55 -12.94 -9.83
C VAL A 102 8.73 -12.12 -9.36
N VAL A 103 8.96 -10.99 -10.02
CA VAL A 103 10.18 -10.20 -9.85
C VAL A 103 9.82 -8.74 -9.63
N LEU A 104 10.30 -8.18 -8.53
CA LEU A 104 10.31 -6.75 -8.31
C LEU A 104 11.68 -6.20 -8.71
N PHE A 105 11.73 -5.52 -9.85
CA PHE A 105 12.88 -4.75 -10.28
C PHE A 105 12.91 -3.42 -9.56
N VAL A 106 14.09 -3.04 -9.09
CA VAL A 106 14.32 -1.85 -8.28
C VAL A 106 15.53 -1.11 -8.85
N GLN A 107 15.31 0.14 -9.26
CA GLN A 107 16.34 1.02 -9.77
C GLN A 107 16.44 2.26 -8.86
N PRO A 108 17.63 2.56 -8.30
CA PRO A 108 17.82 3.77 -7.51
C PRO A 108 17.55 5.04 -8.33
N GLU A 109 16.84 6.01 -7.73
CA GLU A 109 16.33 7.24 -8.38
C GLU A 109 17.42 8.08 -9.08
N TYR A 110 18.67 7.99 -8.60
CA TYR A 110 19.81 8.78 -9.10
C TYR A 110 20.78 8.00 -10.00
N GLY A 111 20.29 6.96 -10.69
CA GLY A 111 21.10 6.24 -11.69
C GLY A 111 22.03 5.18 -11.10
N GLY A 112 21.49 4.29 -10.26
CA GLY A 112 22.21 3.13 -9.73
C GLY A 112 22.10 1.86 -10.59
N VAL A 113 22.74 0.79 -10.12
CA VAL A 113 22.59 -0.55 -10.72
C VAL A 113 21.21 -1.11 -10.36
N GLU A 114 20.47 -1.56 -11.37
CA GLU A 114 19.21 -2.26 -11.17
C GLU A 114 19.45 -3.53 -10.33
N ARG A 115 18.57 -3.76 -9.35
CA ARG A 115 18.53 -4.98 -8.56
C ARG A 115 17.15 -5.61 -8.66
N SER A 116 17.10 -6.93 -8.60
CA SER A 116 15.85 -7.69 -8.63
C SER A 116 15.61 -8.41 -7.31
N VAL A 117 14.38 -8.37 -6.84
CA VAL A 117 13.87 -9.23 -5.76
C VAL A 117 12.92 -10.23 -6.38
N ALA A 118 13.38 -11.47 -6.55
CA ALA A 118 12.63 -12.52 -7.22
C ALA A 118 12.03 -13.52 -6.22
N LYS A 119 10.89 -14.10 -6.57
CA LYS A 119 10.28 -15.23 -5.89
C LYS A 119 9.71 -16.19 -6.93
N VAL A 120 9.90 -17.48 -6.68
CA VAL A 120 9.28 -18.53 -7.51
C VAL A 120 7.91 -18.82 -6.91
N VAL A 121 6.88 -18.70 -7.73
CA VAL A 121 5.51 -19.14 -7.48
C VAL A 121 5.41 -20.59 -7.90
N THR A 122 4.92 -21.43 -6.98
CA THR A 122 4.68 -22.85 -7.24
C THR A 122 3.27 -23.19 -6.76
N GLY A 123 2.34 -23.18 -7.70
CA GLY A 123 0.93 -23.51 -7.51
C GLY A 123 0.06 -22.39 -6.95
N ALA A 124 -1.17 -22.78 -6.64
CA ALA A 124 -2.23 -21.88 -6.22
C ALA A 124 -1.89 -21.20 -4.89
N GLY A 125 -2.19 -19.91 -4.79
CA GLY A 125 -2.03 -19.17 -3.56
C GLY A 125 -1.81 -17.68 -3.76
N HIS A 126 -1.41 -17.06 -2.65
CA HIS A 126 -1.02 -15.67 -2.55
C HIS A 126 0.48 -15.60 -2.30
N TRP A 127 1.18 -14.83 -3.13
CA TRP A 127 2.63 -14.79 -3.15
C TRP A 127 3.14 -13.36 -3.14
N GLU A 128 3.94 -13.01 -2.14
CA GLU A 128 4.58 -11.68 -2.04
C GLU A 128 6.06 -11.73 -2.40
N THR A 129 6.57 -10.73 -3.14
CA THR A 129 8.01 -10.45 -3.19
C THR A 129 8.49 -9.87 -1.84
N LYS A 130 9.80 -9.84 -1.59
CA LYS A 130 10.31 -8.96 -0.51
C LYS A 130 10.06 -7.50 -0.86
N MET A 131 10.03 -6.67 0.17
CA MET A 131 9.85 -5.24 0.04
C MET A 131 11.09 -4.54 -0.51
N ALA A 132 10.85 -3.40 -1.15
CA ALA A 132 11.84 -2.39 -1.50
C ALA A 132 11.40 -1.01 -1.00
N ALA A 133 12.33 -0.14 -0.64
CA ALA A 133 12.01 1.23 -0.26
C ALA A 133 11.42 2.03 -1.44
N TRP A 134 10.44 2.90 -1.16
CA TRP A 134 9.71 3.68 -2.18
C TRP A 134 10.52 4.83 -2.81
N ASN A 135 11.70 5.16 -2.28
CA ASN A 135 12.63 6.11 -2.90
C ASN A 135 13.44 5.52 -4.07
N ASN A 136 12.95 4.43 -4.65
CA ASN A 136 13.52 3.79 -5.83
C ASN A 136 12.43 3.72 -6.89
N SER A 137 12.83 3.75 -8.16
CA SER A 137 11.93 3.37 -9.24
C SER A 137 11.71 1.87 -9.22
N VAL A 138 10.47 1.42 -9.36
CA VAL A 138 10.14 -0.01 -9.28
C VAL A 138 9.26 -0.48 -10.43
N LYS A 139 9.44 -1.76 -10.78
CA LYS A 139 8.62 -2.46 -11.76
C LYS A 139 8.38 -3.88 -11.29
N PHE A 140 7.12 -4.31 -11.26
CA PHE A 140 6.75 -5.65 -10.86
C PHE A 140 6.37 -6.48 -12.08
N CYS A 141 6.90 -7.70 -12.18
CA CYS A 141 6.69 -8.57 -13.32
C CYS A 141 6.40 -10.01 -12.90
N ALA A 142 5.72 -10.74 -13.77
CA ALA A 142 5.62 -12.19 -13.75
C ALA A 142 6.21 -12.75 -15.06
N THR A 143 7.01 -13.80 -14.96
CA THR A 143 7.63 -14.48 -16.11
C THR A 143 7.60 -15.99 -15.94
N HIS A 144 7.25 -16.72 -16.98
CA HIS A 144 7.16 -18.19 -16.93
C HIS A 144 8.53 -18.88 -17.02
N SER A 145 9.55 -18.20 -17.58
CA SER A 145 10.84 -18.82 -17.93
C SER A 145 12.03 -18.35 -17.08
N GLY A 146 11.80 -17.53 -16.05
CA GLY A 146 12.87 -16.99 -15.20
C GLY A 146 13.80 -15.98 -15.88
N TYR A 147 13.47 -15.53 -17.10
CA TYR A 147 14.19 -14.50 -17.85
C TYR A 147 13.58 -13.11 -17.67
N ASP A 148 14.38 -12.07 -17.95
CA ASP A 148 13.95 -10.67 -18.00
C ASP A 148 12.73 -10.52 -18.94
N PRO A 149 11.54 -10.21 -18.38
CA PRO A 149 10.31 -10.08 -19.14
C PRO A 149 10.24 -8.82 -20.01
N ASP A 150 11.22 -7.91 -19.94
CA ASP A 150 11.32 -6.72 -20.81
C ASP A 150 11.95 -6.99 -22.18
N ALA A 151 12.30 -8.24 -22.51
CA ALA A 151 12.69 -8.57 -23.87
C ALA A 151 11.54 -8.18 -24.80
N THR A 152 11.82 -7.27 -25.74
CA THR A 152 10.93 -6.55 -26.68
C THR A 152 10.01 -7.41 -27.54
N ASP A 153 9.99 -8.72 -27.30
CA ASP A 153 9.23 -9.73 -28.00
C ASP A 153 8.80 -10.80 -26.97
N THR A 154 7.70 -10.56 -26.26
CA THR A 154 7.15 -11.53 -25.29
C THR A 154 6.40 -12.65 -26.00
N GLY A 155 7.06 -13.36 -26.92
CA GLY A 155 6.56 -14.48 -27.74
C GLY A 155 5.92 -15.67 -27.00
N TYR A 156 5.67 -15.54 -25.70
CA TYR A 156 4.96 -16.45 -24.80
C TYR A 156 3.48 -16.05 -24.59
N GLY A 157 2.81 -15.44 -25.57
CA GLY A 157 1.35 -15.33 -25.57
C GLY A 157 0.70 -14.51 -24.43
N GLY A 158 1.47 -13.71 -23.69
CA GLY A 158 0.99 -12.95 -22.53
C GLY A 158 1.25 -13.59 -21.16
N LEU A 159 2.03 -14.68 -21.11
CA LEU A 159 2.53 -15.29 -19.87
C LEU A 159 3.64 -14.46 -19.19
N ASN A 160 4.27 -13.56 -19.95
CA ASN A 160 5.26 -12.61 -19.43
C ASN A 160 4.65 -11.22 -19.45
N VAL A 161 4.56 -10.58 -18.28
CA VAL A 161 3.90 -9.29 -18.14
C VAL A 161 4.52 -8.48 -17.00
N CYS A 162 4.59 -7.17 -17.20
CA CYS A 162 5.09 -6.22 -16.22
C CYS A 162 4.13 -5.06 -16.02
N THR A 163 4.20 -4.46 -14.83
CA THR A 163 3.69 -3.11 -14.62
C THR A 163 4.55 -2.10 -15.37
N ARG A 164 4.07 -0.86 -15.50
CA ARG A 164 4.96 0.26 -15.84
C ARG A 164 5.89 0.56 -14.65
N TRP A 165 7.06 1.12 -14.94
CA TRP A 165 7.93 1.72 -13.92
C TRP A 165 7.16 2.79 -13.14
N ARG A 166 7.37 2.81 -11.82
CA ARG A 166 6.82 3.77 -10.87
C ARG A 166 7.94 4.48 -10.14
#